data_AF-A0A3A6PFQ3-F1
#
_entry.id   AF-A0A3A6PFQ3-F1
#
_cell.length_a   1.000
_cell.length_b   1.000
_cell.length_c   1.000
_cell.angle_alpha   90.00
_cell.angle_beta   90.00
_cell.angle_gamma   90.00
#
_symmetry.space_group_name_H-M   'P 1'
#
loop_
_entity.id
_entity.type
_entity.pdbx_description
1 polymer ?
#
loop_
_entity_poly.entity_id
_entity_poly.type
_entity_poly.pdbx_seq_one_letter_code
_entity_poly.pdbx_strand_id
1 'polypeptide(L)'
;MISSRLKEIKLLMEYAVPADERRQALALLEDFSGDRIALNLFHAFYSFLPEGLDDAINGLQVIALKQGIFLLCATTGIDKYLYVVNQEQAEFLGNTANGIWDSEVLAFFGYPSREDSIRSLEDISRFPAYSPATADSNLCPVCSAANGEFHTLGCPVEVCPWCGGQLTNCACRFTITGKNRLAGEDDLESFHEQLSGKGRIPFDAASQRPAYLTDGEE
;
A
#
# COMPACT_ATOMS: atom_id res chain seq x y z
N MET A 1 7.70 -4.50 15.34
CA MET A 1 6.64 -3.57 14.88
C MET A 1 5.37 -4.30 14.46
N ILE A 2 5.40 -5.22 13.49
CA ILE A 2 4.23 -6.01 13.04
C ILE A 2 3.49 -6.71 14.20
N SER A 3 4.22 -7.40 15.07
CA SER A 3 3.64 -8.07 16.26
C SER A 3 2.92 -7.11 17.23
N SER A 4 3.34 -5.84 17.32
CA SER A 4 2.67 -4.84 18.15
C SER A 4 1.36 -4.39 17.52
N ARG A 5 1.37 -4.14 16.20
CA ARG A 5 0.19 -3.75 15.43
C ARG A 5 -0.89 -4.83 15.47
N LEU A 6 -0.50 -6.09 15.30
CA LEU A 6 -1.42 -7.22 15.37
C LEU A 6 -2.14 -7.31 16.73
N LYS A 7 -1.42 -7.08 17.84
CA LYS A 7 -2.00 -7.06 19.19
C LYS A 7 -3.00 -5.92 19.37
N GLU A 8 -2.66 -4.75 18.85
CA GLU A 8 -3.52 -3.57 18.89
C GLU A 8 -4.82 -3.80 18.11
N ILE A 9 -4.73 -4.34 16.89
CA ILE A 9 -5.91 -4.70 16.08
C ILE A 9 -6.80 -5.69 16.84
N LYS A 10 -6.22 -6.75 17.41
CA LYS A 10 -6.98 -7.74 18.19
C LYS A 10 -7.74 -7.10 19.35
N LEU A 11 -7.12 -6.14 20.05
CA LEU A 11 -7.78 -5.39 21.12
C LEU A 11 -8.93 -4.54 20.60
N LEU A 12 -8.75 -3.83 19.48
CA LEU A 12 -9.82 -3.03 18.86
C LEU A 12 -11.01 -3.91 18.45
N MET A 13 -10.74 -5.08 17.89
CA MET A 13 -11.76 -6.06 17.48
C MET A 13 -12.60 -6.58 18.65
N GLU A 14 -12.11 -6.55 19.90
CA GLU A 14 -12.89 -6.97 21.07
C GLU A 14 -14.14 -6.09 21.28
N TYR A 15 -14.09 -4.84 20.81
CA TYR A 15 -15.17 -3.86 20.93
C TYR A 15 -15.86 -3.58 19.60
N ALA A 16 -15.13 -3.66 18.49
CA ALA A 16 -15.64 -3.29 17.17
C ALA A 16 -16.35 -4.43 16.44
N VAL A 17 -16.03 -5.69 16.75
CA VAL A 17 -16.55 -6.84 15.98
C VAL A 17 -17.71 -7.51 16.72
N PRO A 18 -18.86 -7.74 16.04
CA PRO A 18 -19.97 -8.52 16.57
C PRO A 18 -19.52 -9.88 17.10
N ALA A 19 -20.10 -10.31 18.24
CA ALA A 19 -19.60 -11.47 18.98
C ALA A 19 -19.66 -12.79 18.18
N ASP A 20 -20.66 -12.93 17.32
CA ASP A 20 -20.88 -14.08 16.44
C ASP A 20 -19.92 -14.11 15.24
N GLU A 21 -19.44 -12.96 14.78
CA GLU A 21 -18.49 -12.84 13.66
C GLU A 21 -17.02 -12.87 14.09
N ARG A 22 -16.74 -12.64 15.38
CA ARG A 22 -15.39 -12.49 15.95
C ARG A 22 -14.42 -13.61 15.58
N ARG A 23 -14.88 -14.86 15.58
CA ARG A 23 -14.03 -16.01 15.25
C ARG A 23 -13.56 -15.95 13.80
N GLN A 24 -14.45 -15.61 12.87
CA GLN A 24 -14.14 -15.53 11.46
C GLN A 24 -13.24 -14.33 11.16
N ALA A 25 -13.54 -13.17 11.76
CA ALA A 25 -12.73 -11.97 11.59
C ALA A 25 -11.29 -12.17 12.11
N LEU A 26 -11.12 -12.85 13.25
CA LEU A 26 -9.79 -13.19 13.77
C LEU A 26 -9.03 -14.16 12.87
N ALA A 27 -9.70 -15.15 12.28
CA ALA A 27 -9.07 -16.07 11.34
C ALA A 27 -8.55 -15.32 10.10
N LEU A 28 -9.36 -14.40 9.55
CA LEU A 28 -8.96 -13.56 8.43
C LEU A 28 -7.74 -12.69 8.79
N LEU A 29 -7.71 -12.09 9.99
CA LEU A 29 -6.56 -11.31 10.44
C LEU A 29 -5.27 -12.15 10.53
N GLU A 30 -5.36 -13.41 10.96
CA GLU A 30 -4.19 -14.30 11.04
C GLU A 30 -3.61 -14.63 9.66
N ASP A 31 -4.46 -14.79 8.64
CA ASP A 31 -4.03 -15.01 7.25
C ASP A 31 -3.16 -13.85 6.72
N PHE A 32 -3.35 -12.65 7.27
CA PHE A 32 -2.60 -11.43 6.94
C PHE A 32 -1.61 -11.00 8.04
N SER A 33 -1.31 -11.84 9.03
CA SER A 33 -0.48 -11.47 10.19
C SER A 33 0.93 -10.99 9.87
N GLY A 34 1.47 -11.38 8.70
CA GLY A 34 2.78 -10.94 8.19
C GLY A 34 2.72 -9.79 7.18
N ASP A 35 1.53 -9.36 6.76
CA ASP A 35 1.36 -8.43 5.66
C ASP A 35 1.05 -7.00 6.14
N ARG A 36 2.01 -6.10 5.94
CA ARG A 36 1.91 -4.74 6.47
C ARG A 36 0.82 -3.91 5.80
N ILE A 37 0.54 -4.17 4.52
CA ILE A 37 -0.52 -3.49 3.77
C ILE A 37 -1.88 -3.80 4.41
N ALA A 38 -2.26 -5.07 4.50
CA ALA A 38 -3.51 -5.47 5.12
C ALA A 38 -3.59 -5.02 6.59
N LEU A 39 -2.52 -5.18 7.38
CA LEU A 39 -2.52 -4.75 8.79
C LEU A 39 -2.74 -3.25 8.96
N ASN A 40 -2.23 -2.41 8.05
CA ASN A 40 -2.49 -0.97 8.08
C ASN A 40 -3.98 -0.69 7.82
N LEU A 41 -4.60 -1.40 6.86
CA LEU A 41 -6.04 -1.27 6.59
C LEU A 41 -6.89 -1.76 7.76
N PHE A 42 -6.62 -2.95 8.31
CA PHE A 42 -7.33 -3.47 9.47
C PHE A 42 -7.24 -2.51 10.66
N HIS A 43 -6.06 -1.95 10.91
CA HIS A 43 -5.87 -0.97 11.97
C HIS A 43 -6.68 0.30 11.72
N ALA A 44 -6.65 0.85 10.51
CA ALA A 44 -7.45 2.04 10.18
C ALA A 44 -8.96 1.78 10.37
N PHE A 45 -9.47 0.67 9.83
CA PHE A 45 -10.89 0.29 9.95
C PHE A 45 -11.33 0.11 11.41
N TYR A 46 -10.61 -0.67 12.19
CA TYR A 46 -11.00 -0.95 13.58
C TYR A 46 -10.68 0.18 14.55
N SER A 47 -9.81 1.13 14.19
CA SER A 47 -9.59 2.35 14.97
C SER A 47 -10.74 3.35 14.81
N PHE A 48 -11.33 3.41 13.62
CA PHE A 48 -12.42 4.32 13.27
C PHE A 48 -13.44 3.61 12.37
N LEU A 49 -14.45 3.01 12.99
CA LEU A 49 -15.53 2.35 12.25
C LEU A 49 -16.28 3.37 11.38
N PRO A 50 -16.37 3.19 10.06
CA PRO A 50 -16.93 4.19 9.15
C PRO A 50 -18.32 4.72 9.55
N GLU A 51 -19.19 3.82 10.01
CA GLU A 51 -20.57 4.14 10.43
C GLU A 51 -20.74 4.26 11.95
N GLY A 52 -19.67 4.08 12.73
CA GLY A 52 -19.73 3.99 14.19
C GLY A 52 -20.54 2.79 14.70
N LEU A 53 -20.75 1.79 13.85
CA LEU A 53 -21.45 0.55 14.14
C LEU A 53 -20.46 -0.61 14.20
N ASP A 54 -20.73 -1.57 15.09
CA ASP A 54 -19.97 -2.82 15.17
C ASP A 54 -20.05 -3.54 13.81
N ASP A 55 -18.88 -3.89 13.27
CA ASP A 55 -18.76 -4.47 11.94
C ASP A 55 -17.46 -5.29 11.82
N ALA A 56 -17.43 -6.17 10.83
CA ALA A 56 -16.32 -7.08 10.58
C ALA A 56 -15.90 -7.05 9.12
N ILE A 57 -14.60 -6.91 8.86
CA ILE A 57 -14.05 -7.15 7.54
C ILE A 57 -14.16 -8.66 7.25
N ASN A 58 -14.81 -8.99 6.14
CA ASN A 58 -14.98 -10.36 5.66
C ASN A 58 -14.10 -10.69 4.45
N GLY A 59 -13.53 -9.67 3.81
CA GLY A 59 -12.64 -9.85 2.67
C GLY A 59 -12.05 -8.53 2.18
N LEU A 60 -10.97 -8.66 1.42
CA LEU A 60 -10.27 -7.53 0.79
C LEU A 60 -10.20 -7.79 -0.72
N GLN A 61 -10.47 -6.77 -1.52
CA GLN A 61 -10.29 -6.78 -2.97
C GLN A 61 -9.28 -5.73 -3.42
N VAL A 62 -8.48 -6.06 -4.44
CA VAL A 62 -7.52 -5.13 -5.05
C VAL A 62 -8.17 -4.44 -6.23
N ILE A 63 -8.46 -3.16 -6.07
CA ILE A 63 -9.03 -2.35 -7.14
C ILE A 63 -7.94 -1.90 -8.11
N ALA A 64 -6.85 -1.37 -7.55
CA ALA A 64 -5.69 -0.94 -8.30
C ALA A 64 -4.43 -0.98 -7.44
N LEU A 65 -3.28 -1.07 -8.09
CA LEU A 65 -1.96 -0.90 -7.49
C LEU A 65 -1.19 0.04 -8.41
N LYS A 66 -0.56 1.05 -7.83
CA LYS A 66 0.33 1.95 -8.57
C LYS A 66 1.45 2.47 -7.68
N GLN A 67 2.69 2.27 -8.11
CA GLN A 67 3.91 2.73 -7.43
C GLN A 67 4.00 2.33 -5.94
N GLY A 68 3.47 1.15 -5.60
CA GLY A 68 3.46 0.63 -4.23
C GLY A 68 2.30 1.11 -3.36
N ILE A 69 1.38 1.88 -3.93
CA ILE A 69 0.15 2.35 -3.28
C ILE A 69 -1.02 1.52 -3.81
N PHE A 70 -1.73 0.87 -2.90
CA PHE A 70 -2.89 0.05 -3.19
C PHE A 70 -4.16 0.87 -3.00
N LEU A 71 -5.09 0.74 -3.94
CA LEU A 71 -6.50 1.03 -3.72
C LEU A 71 -7.19 -0.28 -3.40
N LEU A 72 -7.54 -0.46 -2.13
CA LEU A 72 -8.19 -1.66 -1.62
C LEU A 72 -9.65 -1.37 -1.30
N CYS A 73 -10.49 -2.38 -1.48
CA CYS A 73 -11.86 -2.40 -0.99
C CYS A 73 -11.96 -3.42 0.15
N ALA A 74 -12.40 -2.96 1.31
CA ALA A 74 -12.77 -3.80 2.43
C ALA A 74 -14.26 -4.13 2.34
N THR A 75 -14.59 -5.40 2.15
CA THR A 75 -15.98 -5.87 2.20
C THR A 75 -16.31 -6.24 3.64
N THR A 76 -17.49 -5.84 4.11
CA THR A 76 -17.95 -6.03 5.49
C THR A 76 -19.38 -6.56 5.53
N GLY A 77 -19.96 -6.70 6.73
CA GLY A 77 -21.38 -7.06 6.89
C GLY A 77 -22.32 -5.90 6.52
N ILE A 78 -21.86 -4.66 6.66
CA ILE A 78 -22.68 -3.45 6.45
C ILE A 78 -22.53 -2.92 5.02
N ASP A 79 -21.31 -2.63 4.59
CA ASP A 79 -21.03 -2.03 3.27
C ASP A 79 -19.63 -2.42 2.73
N LYS A 80 -19.21 -1.75 1.66
CA LYS A 80 -17.90 -1.88 1.03
C LYS A 80 -17.17 -0.55 1.11
N TYR A 81 -15.99 -0.57 1.72
CA TYR A 81 -15.24 0.64 2.05
C TYR A 81 -13.93 0.71 1.29
N LEU A 82 -13.62 1.89 0.75
CA LEU A 82 -12.41 2.14 -0.02
C LEU A 82 -11.30 2.67 0.87
N TYR A 83 -10.10 2.14 0.66
CA TYR A 83 -8.90 2.56 1.35
C TYR A 83 -7.74 2.74 0.37
N VAL A 84 -6.96 3.80 0.55
CA VAL A 84 -5.63 3.93 -0.03
C VAL A 84 -4.61 3.49 0.99
N VAL A 85 -3.76 2.53 0.62
CA VAL A 85 -2.88 1.83 1.56
C VAL A 85 -1.48 1.70 1.01
N ASN A 86 -0.50 1.97 1.85
CA ASN A 86 0.91 1.72 1.57
C ASN A 86 1.58 1.05 2.78
N GLN A 87 2.91 0.95 2.74
CA GLN A 87 3.70 0.31 3.80
C GLN A 87 3.65 1.04 5.15
N GLU A 88 3.24 2.30 5.17
CA GLU A 88 3.25 3.16 6.36
C GLU A 88 1.86 3.30 6.98
N GLN A 89 0.84 3.56 6.17
CA GLN A 89 -0.52 3.84 6.64
C GLN A 89 -1.61 3.40 5.66
N ALA A 90 -2.85 3.51 6.13
CA ALA A 90 -4.06 3.38 5.34
C ALA A 90 -4.96 4.59 5.58
N GLU A 91 -5.58 5.09 4.52
CA GLU A 91 -6.50 6.23 4.55
C GLU A 91 -7.86 5.82 4.00
N PHE A 92 -8.91 6.17 4.73
CA PHE A 92 -10.30 5.89 4.36
C PHE A 92 -10.79 6.91 3.33
N LEU A 93 -11.43 6.42 2.26
CA LEU A 93 -11.93 7.25 1.16
C LEU A 93 -13.47 7.35 1.08
N GLY A 94 -14.19 6.57 1.90
CA GLY A 94 -15.65 6.45 1.81
C GLY A 94 -16.09 5.05 1.38
N ASN A 95 -17.38 4.90 1.10
CA ASN A 95 -17.94 3.65 0.58
C ASN A 95 -17.94 3.62 -0.96
N THR A 96 -18.01 2.42 -1.53
CA THR A 96 -17.95 2.23 -2.99
C THR A 96 -19.14 2.85 -3.71
N ALA A 97 -20.31 2.90 -3.06
CA ALA A 97 -21.53 3.48 -3.63
C ALA A 97 -21.40 4.98 -3.92
N ASN A 98 -20.59 5.70 -3.13
CA ASN A 98 -20.33 7.12 -3.36
C ASN A 98 -19.11 7.36 -4.25
N GLY A 99 -18.34 6.33 -4.62
CA GLY A 99 -17.10 6.49 -5.37
C GLY A 99 -16.02 7.28 -4.63
N ILE A 100 -15.00 7.71 -5.36
CA ILE A 100 -13.87 8.47 -4.80
C ILE A 100 -14.14 9.97 -4.97
N TRP A 101 -14.06 10.72 -3.87
CA TRP A 101 -14.24 12.17 -3.85
C TRP A 101 -12.96 12.95 -4.09
N ASP A 102 -11.83 12.41 -3.66
CA ASP A 102 -10.54 13.07 -3.75
C ASP A 102 -10.03 13.08 -5.20
N SER A 103 -9.84 14.28 -5.76
CA SER A 103 -9.39 14.46 -7.14
C SER A 103 -7.96 14.00 -7.37
N GLU A 104 -7.09 14.09 -6.36
CA GLU A 104 -5.71 13.63 -6.45
C GLU A 104 -5.66 12.11 -6.50
N VAL A 105 -6.49 11.43 -5.69
CA VAL A 105 -6.64 9.97 -5.73
C VAL A 105 -7.21 9.52 -7.08
N LEU A 106 -8.26 10.18 -7.58
CA LEU A 106 -8.84 9.88 -8.89
C LEU A 106 -7.76 9.99 -9.99
N ALA A 107 -7.05 11.12 -10.05
CA ALA A 107 -6.00 11.34 -11.03
C ALA A 107 -4.85 10.32 -10.89
N PHE A 108 -4.46 10.00 -9.65
CA PHE A 108 -3.41 9.04 -9.37
C PHE A 108 -3.76 7.64 -9.91
N PHE A 109 -4.96 7.13 -9.64
CA PHE A 109 -5.39 5.82 -10.13
C PHE A 109 -5.99 5.83 -11.56
N GLY A 110 -6.04 7.00 -12.20
CA GLY A 110 -6.48 7.12 -13.59
C GLY A 110 -8.00 7.09 -13.78
N TYR A 111 -8.76 7.47 -12.76
CA TYR A 111 -10.19 7.70 -12.86
C TYR A 111 -10.46 9.12 -13.39
N PRO A 112 -11.19 9.30 -14.51
CA PRO A 112 -11.45 10.63 -15.06
C PRO A 112 -12.38 11.48 -14.20
N SER A 113 -13.28 10.84 -13.45
CA SER A 113 -14.29 11.50 -12.62
C SER A 113 -14.75 10.60 -11.48
N ARG A 114 -15.46 11.19 -10.52
CA ARG A 114 -16.12 10.45 -9.44
C ARG A 114 -17.16 9.48 -10.02
N GLU A 115 -17.93 9.90 -11.01
CA GLU A 115 -18.94 9.08 -11.68
C GLU A 115 -18.33 7.86 -12.37
N ASP A 116 -17.14 8.01 -12.96
CA ASP A 116 -16.37 6.89 -13.52
C ASP A 116 -15.93 5.91 -12.43
N SER A 117 -15.49 6.41 -11.27
CA SER A 117 -15.14 5.54 -10.15
C SER A 117 -16.35 4.75 -9.66
N ILE A 118 -17.53 5.37 -9.54
CA ILE A 118 -18.78 4.69 -9.15
C ILE A 118 -19.10 3.56 -10.12
N ARG A 119 -19.11 3.84 -11.43
CA ARG A 119 -19.38 2.82 -12.47
C ARG A 119 -18.37 1.67 -12.43
N SER A 120 -17.10 1.97 -12.16
CA SER A 120 -16.05 0.96 -12.08
C SER A 120 -16.15 0.10 -10.81
N LEU A 121 -16.72 0.63 -9.74
CA LEU A 121 -16.82 -0.02 -8.44
C LEU A 121 -18.19 -0.67 -8.17
N GLU A 122 -19.11 -0.61 -9.14
CA GLU A 122 -20.46 -1.16 -9.01
C GLU A 122 -20.44 -2.67 -8.73
N ASP A 123 -19.57 -3.41 -9.43
CA ASP A 123 -19.32 -4.83 -9.19
C ASP A 123 -17.92 -5.06 -8.60
N ILE A 124 -17.81 -4.97 -7.27
CA ILE A 124 -16.55 -5.25 -6.56
C ILE A 124 -16.09 -6.70 -6.75
N SER A 125 -16.99 -7.65 -7.02
CA SER A 125 -16.65 -9.06 -7.13
C SER A 125 -15.79 -9.40 -8.36
N ARG A 126 -15.76 -8.51 -9.35
CA ARG A 126 -14.89 -8.65 -10.54
C ARG A 126 -13.42 -8.42 -10.22
N PHE A 127 -13.11 -7.75 -9.11
CA PHE A 127 -11.75 -7.47 -8.70
C PHE A 127 -11.17 -8.67 -7.95
N PRO A 128 -9.87 -8.96 -8.13
CA PRO A 128 -9.24 -10.09 -7.46
C PRO A 128 -9.24 -9.87 -5.94
N ALA A 129 -9.42 -10.97 -5.20
CA ALA A 129 -9.18 -10.97 -3.77
C ALA A 129 -7.71 -10.60 -3.50
N TYR A 130 -7.50 -9.77 -2.49
CA TYR A 130 -6.16 -9.39 -2.07
C TYR A 130 -5.42 -10.59 -1.46
N SER A 131 -4.17 -10.76 -1.87
CA SER A 131 -3.22 -11.67 -1.26
C SER A 131 -2.06 -10.88 -0.65
N PRO A 132 -1.41 -11.40 0.41
CA PRO A 132 -0.27 -10.73 1.06
C PRO A 132 0.77 -10.23 0.06
N ALA A 133 1.12 -8.93 0.10
CA ALA A 133 2.07 -8.35 -0.85
C ALA A 133 3.47 -9.00 -0.76
N THR A 134 3.83 -9.55 0.40
CA THR A 134 5.08 -10.28 0.62
C THR A 134 5.17 -11.59 -0.16
N ALA A 135 4.02 -12.18 -0.52
CA ALA A 135 3.95 -13.43 -1.28
C ALA A 135 4.09 -13.22 -2.79
N ASP A 136 3.92 -11.99 -3.28
CA ASP A 136 4.02 -11.68 -4.71
C ASP A 136 5.48 -11.40 -5.11
N SER A 137 6.02 -12.27 -5.98
CA SER A 137 7.38 -12.15 -6.50
C SER A 137 7.55 -10.99 -7.50
N ASN A 138 6.45 -10.44 -8.03
CA ASN A 138 6.48 -9.31 -8.95
C ASN A 138 6.46 -7.94 -8.26
N LEU A 139 6.28 -7.91 -6.94
CA LEU A 139 6.28 -6.66 -6.16
C LEU A 139 7.66 -6.40 -5.55
N CYS A 140 7.99 -5.13 -5.32
CA CYS A 140 9.15 -4.80 -4.52
C CYS A 140 8.91 -5.26 -3.06
N PRO A 141 9.82 -6.03 -2.43
CA PRO A 141 9.60 -6.52 -1.07
C PRO A 141 9.63 -5.41 -0.01
N VAL A 142 10.05 -4.19 -0.38
CA VAL A 142 10.16 -3.07 0.55
C VAL A 142 9.03 -2.06 0.37
N CYS A 143 8.76 -1.61 -0.86
CA CYS A 143 7.74 -0.59 -1.12
C CYS A 143 6.53 -1.11 -1.89
N SER A 144 6.50 -2.39 -2.27
CA SER A 144 5.42 -3.02 -3.05
C SER A 144 5.18 -2.46 -4.45
N ALA A 145 6.08 -1.64 -5.01
CA ALA A 145 5.99 -1.22 -6.40
C ALA A 145 5.99 -2.44 -7.33
N ALA A 146 5.09 -2.46 -8.32
CA ALA A 146 4.99 -3.57 -9.25
C ALA A 146 6.12 -3.55 -10.28
N ASN A 147 6.44 -4.71 -10.84
CA ASN A 147 7.40 -4.83 -11.93
C ASN A 147 7.04 -3.90 -13.10
N GLY A 148 7.99 -3.08 -13.54
CA GLY A 148 7.80 -2.05 -14.56
C GLY A 148 7.30 -0.70 -14.03
N GLU A 149 6.98 -0.58 -12.75
CA GLU A 149 6.62 0.70 -12.12
C GLU A 149 7.80 1.36 -11.41
N PHE A 150 7.69 2.65 -11.11
CA PHE A 150 8.66 3.31 -10.26
C PHE A 150 8.43 3.00 -8.78
N HIS A 151 9.51 2.91 -8.02
CA HIS A 151 9.44 2.80 -6.57
C HIS A 151 8.78 4.03 -5.93
N THR A 152 8.29 3.89 -4.70
CA THR A 152 8.09 5.04 -3.82
C THR A 152 9.45 5.69 -3.54
N LEU A 153 9.52 7.02 -3.60
CA LEU A 153 10.77 7.75 -3.36
C LEU A 153 11.34 7.38 -1.98
N GLY A 154 12.62 7.05 -1.93
CA GLY A 154 13.29 6.62 -0.69
C GLY A 154 13.27 5.11 -0.47
N CYS A 155 12.72 4.32 -1.39
CA CYS A 155 12.88 2.87 -1.35
C CYS A 155 14.37 2.48 -1.48
N PRO A 156 14.92 1.64 -0.60
CA PRO A 156 16.33 1.23 -0.65
C PRO A 156 16.67 0.31 -1.83
N VAL A 157 15.66 -0.25 -2.50
CA VAL A 157 15.82 -1.08 -3.70
C VAL A 157 15.96 -0.20 -4.96
N GLU A 158 15.50 1.05 -4.91
CA GLU A 158 15.50 1.93 -6.07
C GLU A 158 16.92 2.18 -6.60
N VAL A 159 17.09 2.01 -7.92
CA VAL A 159 18.38 2.17 -8.61
C VAL A 159 18.56 3.61 -9.06
N CYS A 160 19.74 4.16 -8.77
CA CYS A 160 20.16 5.50 -9.16
C CYS A 160 20.42 5.58 -10.67
N PRO A 161 19.73 6.46 -11.43
CA PRO A 161 19.91 6.56 -12.88
C PRO A 161 21.23 7.21 -13.30
N TRP A 162 22.00 7.77 -12.37
CA TRP A 162 23.29 8.39 -12.65
C TRP A 162 24.47 7.44 -12.48
N CYS A 163 24.43 6.55 -11.47
CA CYS A 163 25.57 5.68 -11.16
C CYS A 163 25.24 4.18 -11.14
N GLY A 164 23.96 3.79 -11.26
CA GLY A 164 23.53 2.39 -11.20
C GLY A 164 23.58 1.75 -9.81
N GLY A 165 24.02 2.48 -8.77
CA GLY A 165 23.95 2.03 -7.37
C GLY A 165 22.57 2.24 -6.74
N GLN A 166 22.39 1.89 -5.47
CA GLN A 166 21.15 2.16 -4.72
C GLN A 166 20.97 3.67 -4.48
N LEU A 167 19.81 4.23 -4.82
CA LEU A 167 19.50 5.66 -4.75
C LEU A 167 19.68 6.21 -3.33
N THR A 168 19.23 5.46 -2.33
CA THR A 168 19.32 5.81 -0.90
C THR A 168 20.73 5.72 -0.32
N ASN A 169 21.69 5.12 -1.04
CA ASN A 169 23.08 4.98 -0.60
C ASN A 169 24.10 5.72 -1.48
N CYS A 170 23.69 6.21 -2.66
CA CYS A 170 24.60 6.92 -3.56
C CYS A 170 24.85 8.38 -3.12
N ALA A 171 26.02 8.93 -3.47
CA ALA A 171 26.34 10.34 -3.27
C ALA A 171 25.72 11.27 -4.33
N CYS A 172 25.20 10.71 -5.45
CA CYS A 172 24.67 11.51 -6.57
C CYS A 172 23.59 12.50 -6.12
N ARG A 173 22.70 12.10 -5.20
CA ARG A 173 21.65 12.98 -4.66
C ARG A 173 22.19 14.29 -4.09
N PHE A 174 23.39 14.26 -3.50
CA PHE A 174 24.05 15.42 -2.91
C PHE A 174 24.77 16.25 -3.98
N THR A 175 25.44 15.58 -4.93
CA THR A 175 26.09 16.24 -6.06
C THR A 175 25.11 17.01 -6.93
N ILE A 176 23.93 16.42 -7.21
CA ILE A 176 22.92 16.98 -8.12
C ILE A 176 22.19 18.16 -7.48
N THR A 177 21.83 18.02 -6.21
CA THR A 177 21.16 19.10 -5.47
C THR A 177 22.15 20.19 -5.02
N GLY A 178 23.46 19.93 -5.07
CA GLY A 178 24.47 20.81 -4.51
C GLY A 178 24.41 20.91 -2.97
N LYS A 179 23.70 19.98 -2.32
CA LYS A 179 23.46 20.00 -0.87
C LYS A 179 24.25 18.89 -0.19
N ASN A 180 24.75 19.16 1.01
CA ASN A 180 25.44 18.16 1.83
C ASN A 180 24.46 17.23 2.58
N ARG A 181 23.18 17.61 2.64
CA ARG A 181 22.09 16.84 3.25
C ARG A 181 20.76 17.27 2.62
N LEU A 182 19.82 16.33 2.51
CA LEU A 182 18.41 16.61 2.25
C LEU A 182 17.70 16.52 3.61
N ALA A 183 17.21 17.63 4.13
CA ALA A 183 16.67 17.72 5.50
C ALA A 183 15.21 18.21 5.55
N GLY A 184 14.72 18.87 4.50
CA GLY A 184 13.35 19.36 4.40
C GLY A 184 12.60 18.83 3.18
N GLU A 185 11.30 19.09 3.16
CA GLU A 185 10.41 18.72 2.06
C GLU A 185 10.84 19.38 0.74
N ASP A 186 11.18 20.67 0.74
CA ASP A 186 11.70 21.39 -0.43
C ASP A 186 12.95 20.73 -1.04
N ASP A 187 13.81 20.12 -0.20
CA ASP A 187 15.00 19.41 -0.67
C ASP A 187 14.60 18.12 -1.40
N LEU A 188 13.59 17.42 -0.88
CA LEU A 188 13.08 16.17 -1.42
C LEU A 188 12.30 16.40 -2.71
N GLU A 189 11.48 17.44 -2.76
CA GLU A 189 10.71 17.83 -3.95
C GLU A 189 11.66 18.21 -5.10
N SER A 190 12.62 19.11 -4.83
CA SER A 190 13.64 19.47 -5.81
C SER A 190 14.46 18.27 -6.28
N PHE A 191 14.81 17.35 -5.38
CA PHE A 191 15.49 16.12 -5.77
C PHE A 191 14.61 15.21 -6.62
N HIS A 192 13.32 15.09 -6.28
CA HIS A 192 12.35 14.29 -7.01
C HIS A 192 12.15 14.82 -8.44
N GLU A 193 12.09 16.13 -8.64
CA GLU A 193 12.02 16.75 -9.96
C GLU A 193 13.26 16.42 -10.81
N GLN A 194 14.46 16.57 -10.25
CA GLN A 194 15.71 16.27 -10.95
C GLN A 194 15.80 14.77 -11.32
N LEU A 195 15.38 13.90 -10.41
CA LEU A 195 15.33 12.46 -10.61
C LEU A 195 14.33 12.07 -11.71
N SER A 196 13.13 12.65 -11.68
CA SER A 196 12.10 12.43 -12.69
C SER A 196 12.54 12.96 -14.05
N GLY A 197 13.15 14.16 -14.10
CA GLY A 197 13.68 14.76 -15.33
C GLY A 197 14.84 13.97 -15.95
N LYS A 198 15.67 13.32 -15.13
CA LYS A 198 16.69 12.38 -15.62
C LYS A 198 16.10 11.10 -16.23
N GLY A 199 14.91 10.71 -15.78
CA GLY A 199 14.29 9.43 -16.09
C GLY A 199 14.62 8.41 -15.00
N ARG A 200 13.65 8.12 -14.14
CA ARG A 200 13.75 7.06 -13.12
C ARG A 200 13.87 5.70 -13.80
N ILE A 201 14.54 4.77 -13.13
CA ILE A 201 14.64 3.38 -13.56
C ILE A 201 13.42 2.63 -12.99
N PRO A 202 12.57 2.02 -13.83
CA PRO A 202 11.49 1.16 -13.35
C PRO A 202 12.02 -0.04 -12.56
N PHE A 203 11.22 -0.51 -11.61
CA PHE A 203 11.49 -1.71 -10.85
C PHE A 203 11.53 -2.92 -11.77
N ASP A 204 12.61 -3.70 -11.68
CA ASP A 204 12.75 -4.99 -12.36
C ASP A 204 12.85 -6.09 -11.31
N ALA A 205 11.76 -6.84 -11.15
CA ALA A 205 11.65 -7.90 -10.15
C ALA A 205 12.70 -9.00 -10.34
N ALA A 206 13.16 -9.24 -11.57
CA ALA A 206 14.13 -10.30 -11.85
C ALA A 206 15.56 -9.95 -11.42
N SER A 207 15.95 -8.67 -11.56
CA SER A 207 17.33 -8.23 -11.30
C SER A 207 17.50 -7.43 -10.01
N GLN A 208 16.43 -6.80 -9.50
CA GLN A 208 16.51 -5.87 -8.37
C GLN A 208 15.93 -6.46 -7.07
N ARG A 209 15.24 -7.60 -7.12
CA ARG A 209 14.88 -8.30 -5.88
C ARG A 209 16.15 -8.84 -5.22
N PRO A 210 16.37 -8.57 -3.92
CA PRO A 210 17.47 -9.18 -3.19
C PRO A 210 17.35 -10.71 -3.29
N ALA A 211 18.38 -11.36 -3.81
CA ALA A 211 18.51 -12.80 -3.70
C ALA A 211 18.79 -13.12 -2.23
N TYR A 212 17.77 -13.50 -1.49
CA TYR A 212 18.01 -14.18 -0.22
C TYR A 212 18.56 -15.56 -0.58
N LEU A 213 19.68 -15.94 0.06
CA LEU A 213 20.09 -17.33 0.09
C LEU A 213 18.87 -18.10 0.64
N THR A 214 18.28 -18.96 -0.16
CA THR A 214 17.41 -20.00 0.37
C THR A 214 18.28 -20.75 1.37
N ASP A 215 17.88 -20.79 2.65
CA ASP A 215 18.57 -21.59 3.65
C ASP A 215 18.85 -22.96 3.02
N GLY A 216 20.13 -23.29 2.92
CA GLY A 216 20.59 -24.44 2.17
C GLY A 216 19.83 -25.68 2.59
N GLU A 217 19.34 -26.42 1.60
CA GLU A 217 19.13 -27.85 1.75
C GLU A 217 20.48 -28.46 2.15
N GLU A 218 20.66 -28.72 3.45
CA GLU A 218 21.56 -29.76 3.97
C GLU A 218 20.74 -30.94 4.50
#